data_AF-A0A920JWX1-F1
#
_entry.id   AF-A0A920JWX1-F1
#
_cell.length_a   1.000
_cell.length_b   1.000
_cell.length_c   1.000
_cell.angle_alpha   90.00
_cell.angle_beta   90.00
_cell.angle_gamma   90.00
#
_symmetry.space_group_name_H-M   'P 1'
#
loop_
_entity.id
_entity.type
_entity.pdbx_description
1 polymer ?
#
loop_
_entity_poly.entity_id
_entity_poly.type
_entity_poly.pdbx_seq_one_letter_code
_entity_poly.pdbx_strand_id
1 'polypeptide(L)'
;MVGFPLLGSTVKGKFIDEDNPEDWDVVALIRYRSVKDMMNMMIEMSETDLSQHKWASIEKTHVFPAQIQIALFLPKILVTLIFLILASIPILIKRTKSK
;
A
#
# COMPACT_ATOMS: atom_id res chain seq x y z
N MET A 1 -14.34 11.69 -1.56
CA MET A 1 -14.06 10.33 -2.09
C MET A 1 -13.21 9.60 -1.06
N VAL A 2 -13.73 8.51 -0.49
CA VAL A 2 -13.31 7.89 0.77
C VAL A 2 -12.00 7.11 0.61
N GLY A 3 -11.02 7.35 1.50
CA GLY A 3 -9.78 6.56 1.56
C GLY A 3 -10.07 5.09 1.92
N PHE A 4 -9.33 4.15 1.34
CA PHE A 4 -9.56 2.74 1.58
C PHE A 4 -8.64 2.23 2.71
N PRO A 5 -9.18 1.73 3.84
CA PRO A 5 -8.35 1.18 4.91
C PRO A 5 -7.71 -0.12 4.44
N LEU A 6 -6.38 -0.15 4.39
CA LEU A 6 -5.63 -1.38 4.10
C LEU A 6 -5.30 -2.15 5.38
N LEU A 7 -5.07 -1.43 6.48
CA LEU A 7 -4.70 -2.02 7.75
C LEU A 7 -5.22 -1.17 8.92
N GLY A 8 -5.71 -1.83 9.95
CA GLY A 8 -5.94 -1.28 11.28
C GLY A 8 -5.55 -2.34 12.30
N SER A 9 -4.68 -2.00 13.24
CA SER A 9 -4.18 -2.95 14.24
C SER A 9 -3.88 -2.24 15.56
N THR A 10 -3.95 -3.00 16.65
CA THR A 10 -3.34 -2.59 17.93
C THR A 10 -1.86 -2.92 17.90
N VAL A 11 -1.04 -2.10 18.56
CA VAL A 11 0.37 -2.40 18.72
C VAL A 11 0.52 -3.48 19.78
N LYS A 12 1.38 -4.47 19.52
CA LYS A 12 1.60 -5.63 20.42
C LYS A 12 2.96 -5.64 21.10
N GLY A 13 3.86 -4.77 20.69
CA GLY A 13 5.20 -4.70 21.26
C GLY A 13 6.12 -3.86 20.40
N LYS A 14 7.28 -3.57 20.98
CA LYS A 14 8.31 -2.69 20.45
C LYS A 14 9.57 -3.52 20.22
N PHE A 15 10.14 -3.44 19.01
CA PHE A 15 11.26 -4.31 18.61
C PHE A 15 12.59 -3.57 18.46
N ILE A 16 12.59 -2.36 17.87
CA ILE A 16 13.81 -1.57 17.62
C ILE A 16 13.49 -0.12 17.96
N ASP A 17 13.56 0.22 19.24
CA ASP A 17 13.33 1.58 19.69
C ASP A 17 13.88 1.75 21.12
N GLU A 18 15.19 1.94 21.22
CA GLU A 18 15.93 2.08 22.48
C GLU A 18 15.82 3.49 23.08
N ASP A 19 15.48 4.50 22.27
CA ASP A 19 15.55 5.92 22.66
C ASP A 19 14.19 6.62 22.82
N ASN A 20 13.07 6.04 22.36
CA ASN A 20 11.76 6.65 22.52
C ASN A 20 10.97 5.97 23.65
N PRO A 21 10.72 6.59 24.81
CA PRO A 21 9.97 5.94 25.88
C PRO A 21 8.47 5.79 25.60
N GLU A 22 7.95 6.31 24.49
CA GLU A 22 6.52 6.34 24.19
C GLU A 22 6.02 5.06 23.51
N ASP A 23 4.91 4.54 24.03
CA ASP A 23 4.15 3.44 23.45
C ASP A 23 3.03 3.97 22.54
N TRP A 24 2.77 3.26 21.45
CA TRP A 24 1.68 3.55 20.52
C TRP A 24 0.56 2.54 20.75
N ASP A 25 -0.72 2.95 20.78
CA ASP A 25 -1.83 2.01 20.98
C ASP A 25 -2.33 1.37 19.67
N VAL A 26 -2.41 2.19 18.62
CA VAL A 26 -3.08 1.83 17.35
C VAL A 26 -2.25 2.28 16.16
N VAL A 27 -2.18 1.42 15.14
CA VAL A 27 -1.61 1.74 13.83
C VAL A 27 -2.64 1.50 12.74
N ALA A 28 -2.72 2.42 11.78
CA ALA A 28 -3.59 2.29 10.62
C ALA A 28 -2.84 2.68 9.35
N LEU A 29 -3.15 1.99 8.24
CA LEU A 29 -2.66 2.32 6.92
C LEU A 29 -3.83 2.53 5.98
N ILE A 30 -3.93 3.73 5.42
CA ILE A 30 -5.02 4.14 4.53
C ILE A 30 -4.44 4.39 3.15
N ARG A 31 -5.01 3.71 2.15
CA ARG A 31 -4.67 3.94 0.75
C ARG A 31 -5.57 5.00 0.16
N TYR A 32 -4.94 6.02 -0.41
CA TYR A 32 -5.59 6.98 -1.27
C TYR A 32 -5.33 6.63 -2.73
N ARG A 33 -6.32 6.92 -3.59
CA ARG A 33 -6.19 6.75 -5.04
C ARG A 33 -5.24 7.78 -5.65
N SER A 34 -5.23 9.00 -5.10
CA SER A 34 -4.38 10.10 -5.53
C SER A 34 -3.97 10.98 -4.35
N VAL A 35 -2.88 11.72 -4.50
CA VAL A 35 -2.46 12.75 -3.53
C VAL A 35 -3.55 13.82 -3.37
N LYS A 36 -4.22 14.19 -4.47
CA LYS A 36 -5.33 15.14 -4.44
C LYS A 36 -6.48 14.66 -3.55
N ASP A 37 -6.86 13.39 -3.67
CA ASP A 37 -7.94 12.82 -2.85
C ASP A 37 -7.57 12.83 -1.35
N MET A 38 -6.29 12.59 -1.01
CA MET A 38 -5.78 12.72 0.36
C MET A 38 -5.83 14.17 0.85
N MET A 39 -5.35 15.13 0.05
CA MET A 39 -5.34 16.56 0.42
C MET A 39 -6.76 17.10 0.60
N ASN A 40 -7.69 16.75 -0.29
CA ASN A 40 -9.09 17.13 -0.16
C ASN A 40 -9.70 16.62 1.15
N MET A 41 -9.39 15.38 1.54
CA MET A 41 -9.83 14.81 2.82
C MET A 41 -9.23 15.58 4.00
N MET A 42 -7.94 15.93 3.95
CA MET A 42 -7.29 16.72 5.01
C MET A 42 -7.94 18.10 5.17
N ILE A 43 -8.27 18.77 4.06
CA ILE A 43 -8.97 20.06 4.07
C ILE A 43 -10.38 19.89 4.65
N GLU A 44 -11.15 18.92 4.18
CA GLU A 44 -12.50 18.62 4.69
C GLU A 44 -12.48 18.29 6.19
N MET A 45 -11.49 17.53 6.67
CA MET A 45 -11.30 17.26 8.11
C MET A 45 -10.92 18.51 8.91
N SER A 46 -10.22 19.48 8.31
CA SER A 46 -9.88 20.75 8.97
C SER A 46 -11.06 21.71 9.05
N GLU A 47 -11.98 21.63 8.08
CA GLU A 47 -13.19 22.46 8.01
C GLU A 47 -14.36 21.87 8.82
N THR A 48 -14.29 20.58 9.15
CA THR A 48 -15.34 19.89 9.93
C THR A 48 -14.95 19.74 11.41
N ASP A 49 -15.95 19.96 12.28
CA ASP A 49 -15.80 19.87 13.74
C ASP A 49 -15.62 18.42 14.25
N LEU A 50 -15.68 17.44 13.34
CA LEU A 50 -15.39 16.02 13.59
C LEU A 50 -13.96 15.80 14.08
N SER A 51 -13.06 16.72 13.77
CA SER A 51 -11.70 16.69 14.26
C SER A 51 -11.64 16.86 15.78
N GLN A 52 -12.55 17.59 16.43
CA GLN A 52 -12.46 17.90 17.86
C GLN A 52 -12.50 16.65 18.76
N HIS A 53 -13.43 15.72 18.51
CA HIS A 53 -13.52 14.48 19.29
C HIS A 53 -12.32 13.55 19.04
N LYS A 54 -11.73 13.60 17.84
CA LYS A 54 -10.51 12.87 17.50
C LYS A 54 -9.28 13.48 18.18
N TRP A 55 -9.11 14.80 18.15
CA TRP A 55 -8.03 15.50 18.84
C TRP A 55 -8.12 15.36 20.36
N ALA A 56 -9.34 15.36 20.92
CA ALA A 56 -9.56 15.19 22.35
C ALA A 56 -9.30 13.75 22.87
N SER A 57 -9.31 12.75 21.98
CA SER A 57 -9.09 11.34 22.33
C SER A 57 -7.67 10.84 22.01
N ILE A 58 -6.84 11.66 21.35
CA ILE A 58 -5.50 11.27 20.96
C ILE A 58 -4.46 12.14 21.68
N GLU A 59 -3.67 11.49 22.54
CA GLU A 59 -2.52 12.12 23.20
C GLU A 59 -1.41 12.49 22.20
N LYS A 60 -1.12 11.59 21.25
CA LYS A 60 -0.12 11.83 20.20
C LYS A 60 -0.48 11.09 18.91
N THR A 61 -0.27 11.76 17.77
CA THR A 61 -0.46 11.16 16.43
C THR A 61 0.79 11.40 15.59
N HIS A 62 1.31 10.34 14.98
CA HIS A 62 2.31 10.46 13.93
C HIS A 62 1.75 9.96 12.60
N VAL A 63 1.69 10.85 11.61
CA VAL A 63 1.16 10.55 10.27
C VAL A 63 2.18 11.03 9.26
N PHE A 64 2.53 10.15 8.31
CA PHE A 64 3.38 10.48 7.19
C PHE A 64 2.80 9.87 5.90
N PRO A 65 2.89 10.60 4.77
CA PRO A 65 2.53 10.02 3.49
C PRO A 65 3.56 8.94 3.11
N ALA A 66 3.06 7.77 2.71
CA ALA A 66 3.89 6.67 2.26
C ALA A 66 3.57 6.32 0.81
N GLN A 67 4.62 6.08 0.01
CA GLN A 67 4.48 5.53 -1.32
C GLN A 67 4.68 4.02 -1.27
N ILE A 68 3.68 3.25 -1.71
CA ILE A 68 3.79 1.80 -1.77
C ILE A 68 4.79 1.44 -2.88
N GLN A 69 5.92 0.86 -2.49
CA GLN A 69 6.88 0.27 -3.42
C GLN A 69 6.64 -1.22 -3.51
N ILE A 70 5.83 -1.66 -4.48
CA ILE A 70 5.67 -3.09 -4.78
C ILE A 70 6.68 -3.47 -5.86
N ALA A 71 7.67 -4.28 -5.49
CA ALA A 71 8.58 -4.88 -6.45
C ALA A 71 7.86 -5.99 -7.23
N LEU A 72 7.22 -5.63 -8.35
CA LEU A 72 6.50 -6.56 -9.24
C LEU A 72 7.44 -7.42 -10.12
N PHE A 73 8.64 -7.75 -9.64
CA PHE A 73 9.64 -8.47 -10.43
C PHE A 73 9.18 -9.90 -10.77
N LEU A 74 8.69 -10.65 -9.79
CA LEU A 74 8.24 -12.04 -9.98
C LEU A 74 7.04 -12.15 -10.95
N PRO A 75 5.96 -11.37 -10.82
CA PRO A 75 4.83 -11.43 -11.76
C PRO A 75 5.24 -11.08 -13.19
N LYS A 76 6.16 -10.11 -13.38
CA LYS A 76 6.64 -9.74 -14.71
C LYS A 76 7.37 -10.90 -15.38
N ILE A 77 8.26 -11.59 -14.66
CA ILE A 77 8.99 -12.76 -15.19
C ILE A 77 8.03 -13.88 -15.58
N LEU A 78 7.03 -14.18 -14.73
CA LEU A 78 6.05 -15.22 -15.02
C LEU A 78 5.27 -14.92 -16.30
N VAL A 79 4.80 -13.68 -16.46
CA VAL A 79 4.10 -13.24 -17.68
C VAL A 79 5.01 -13.35 -18.90
N THR A 80 6.26 -12.88 -18.82
CA THR A 80 7.23 -13.02 -19.91
C THR A 80 7.47 -14.48 -20.29
N LEU A 81 7.62 -15.38 -19.31
CA LEU A 81 7.85 -16.80 -19.55
C LEU A 81 6.66 -17.45 -20.25
N ILE A 82 5.43 -17.12 -19.83
CA ILE A 82 4.20 -17.60 -20.47
C ILE A 82 4.16 -17.18 -21.94
N PHE A 83 4.45 -15.90 -22.23
CA PHE A 83 4.50 -15.41 -23.62
C PHE A 83 5.60 -16.07 -24.45
N LEU A 84 6.76 -16.37 -23.85
CA LEU A 84 7.87 -17.03 -24.52
C LEU A 84 7.51 -18.47 -24.89
N ILE A 85 6.86 -19.20 -23.99
CA ILE A 85 6.34 -20.55 -24.26
C ILE A 85 5.33 -20.49 -25.40
N LEU A 86 4.34 -19.60 -25.35
CA LEU A 86 3.33 -19.45 -26.40
C LEU A 86 3.94 -19.11 -27.77
N ALA A 87 4.95 -18.23 -27.81
CA ALA A 87 5.67 -17.87 -29.03
C ALA A 87 6.50 -19.03 -29.60
N SER A 88 6.97 -19.95 -28.76
CA SER A 88 7.77 -21.10 -29.20
C SER A 88 6.94 -22.20 -29.90
N ILE A 89 5.65 -22.30 -29.60
CA ILE A 89 4.73 -23.31 -30.17
C ILE A 89 4.73 -23.31 -31.72
N PRO A 90 4.49 -22.18 -32.42
CA PRO A 90 4.48 -22.17 -33.89
C PRO A 90 5.84 -22.49 -34.51
N ILE A 91 6.94 -22.15 -33.81
CA ILE A 91 8.31 -22.48 -34.25
C ILE A 91 8.53 -24.00 -34.19
N LEU A 92 8.09 -24.64 -33.10
CA LEU A 92 8.11 -26.09 -32.95
C LEU A 92 7.26 -26.79 -34.03
N ILE A 93 6.05 -26.29 -34.32
CA ILE A 93 5.17 -26.85 -35.37
C ILE A 93 5.79 -26.74 -36.76
N LYS A 94 6.45 -25.62 -37.09
CA LYS A 94 7.17 -25.50 -38.37
C LYS A 94 8.34 -26.48 -38.46
N ARG A 95 9.06 -26.69 -37.36
CA ARG A 95 10.21 -27.60 -37.31
C ARG A 95 9.82 -29.06 -37.48
N THR A 96 8.64 -29.48 -37.02
CA THR A 96 8.16 -30.87 -37.17
C THR A 96 7.65 -31.17 -38.57
N LYS A 97 7.11 -30.19 -39.31
CA LYS A 97 6.65 -30.35 -40.71
C LYS A 97 7.78 -30.31 -41.76
N SER A 98 8.97 -29.84 -41.38
CA SER A 98 10.13 -29.70 -42.28
C SER A 98 11.07 -30.93 -42.26
N LYS A 99 10.74 -31.97 -41.50
CA LYS A 99 11.36 -33.30 -41.54
C LYS A 99 10.37 -34.29 -42.13
#